data_AF-A0A962UL27-F1
#
_entry.id   AF-A0A962UL27-F1
#
_cell.length_a   1.000
_cell.length_b   1.000
_cell.length_c   1.000
_cell.angle_alpha   90.00
_cell.angle_beta   90.00
_cell.angle_gamma   90.00
#
_symmetry.space_group_name_H-M   'P 1'
#
loop_
_entity.id
_entity.type
_entity.pdbx_description
1 polymer ?
#
loop_
_entity_poly.entity_id
_entity_poly.type
_entity_poly.pdbx_seq_one_letter_code
_entity_poly.pdbx_strand_id
1 'polypeptide(L)'
;MKTNKALLIVAVNLVILVALAVFAPHLMIVPGKVTEAHDEIAKDCFACHTPFLGSSPAKCITCHKVAEIGLKTTKGLPIAREKKNVAFHQKLIEDDCVACHSDHKGVQAFRPIGQFSHTLLQPGLQEQCDSCHSGPGDALHLKIEGNCAQCHTQQAWLPATFEHEKYFRFDRHHDTDCATCHVNNDYAGYTCYGCHEHSRSKIRAEHVEEGIYDYENCVDCHRSGDEDEAERIWRSGWFGSGNSRPLDTDRHESERRRRHDDD
;
A
#
# COMPACT_ATOMS: atom_id res chain seq x y z
N MET A 1 -32.34 -40.69 50.91
CA MET A 1 -32.33 -41.42 49.61
C MET A 1 -31.83 -40.61 48.41
N LYS A 2 -31.97 -39.28 48.35
CA LYS A 2 -31.46 -38.47 47.21
C LYS A 2 -29.93 -38.36 47.15
N THR A 3 -29.25 -38.30 48.30
CA THR A 3 -27.79 -38.13 48.41
C THR A 3 -26.99 -39.33 47.89
N ASN A 4 -27.44 -40.57 48.17
CA ASN A 4 -26.74 -41.78 47.71
C ASN A 4 -26.83 -41.99 46.19
N LYS A 5 -27.95 -41.55 45.56
CA LYS A 5 -28.09 -41.59 44.10
C LYS A 5 -27.17 -40.58 43.43
N ALA A 6 -27.06 -39.37 43.98
CA ALA A 6 -26.12 -38.36 43.49
C ALA A 6 -24.65 -38.82 43.60
N LEU A 7 -24.25 -39.39 44.74
CA LEU A 7 -22.92 -39.96 44.93
C LEU A 7 -22.63 -41.11 43.95
N LEU A 8 -23.59 -42.00 43.70
CA LEU A 8 -23.44 -43.09 42.73
C LEU A 8 -23.25 -42.55 41.31
N ILE A 9 -24.02 -41.55 40.89
CA ILE A 9 -23.89 -40.92 39.56
C ILE A 9 -22.52 -40.27 39.39
N VAL A 10 -22.05 -39.54 40.41
CA VAL A 10 -20.72 -38.91 40.39
C VAL A 10 -19.61 -39.96 40.31
N ALA A 11 -19.70 -41.03 41.11
CA ALA A 11 -18.73 -42.12 41.09
C ALA A 11 -18.69 -42.82 39.72
N VAL A 12 -19.84 -43.10 39.12
CA VAL A 12 -19.92 -43.70 37.77
C VAL A 12 -19.31 -42.77 36.72
N ASN A 13 -19.60 -41.47 36.75
CA ASN A 13 -19.00 -40.51 35.82
C ASN A 13 -17.48 -40.41 36.00
N LEU A 14 -16.98 -40.41 37.24
CA LEU A 14 -15.54 -40.42 37.52
C LEU A 14 -14.87 -41.69 36.97
N VAL A 15 -15.48 -42.86 37.17
CA VAL A 15 -14.95 -44.12 36.61
C VAL A 15 -14.94 -44.08 35.08
N ILE A 16 -15.99 -43.56 34.45
CA ILE A 16 -16.05 -43.39 32.98
C ILE A 16 -14.95 -42.42 32.51
N LEU A 17 -14.76 -41.28 33.19
CA LEU A 17 -13.72 -40.31 32.84
C LEU A 17 -12.31 -40.88 33.00
N VAL A 18 -12.04 -41.63 34.07
CA VAL A 18 -10.76 -42.31 34.27
C VAL A 18 -10.54 -43.38 33.20
N ALA A 19 -11.57 -44.16 32.85
CA ALA A 19 -11.49 -45.15 31.79
C ALA A 19 -11.22 -44.48 30.42
N LEU A 20 -11.89 -43.36 30.11
CA LEU A 20 -11.63 -42.60 28.89
C LEU A 20 -10.21 -42.02 28.87
N ALA A 21 -9.72 -41.49 30.00
CA ALA A 21 -8.37 -40.94 30.08
C ALA A 21 -7.28 -42.01 29.90
N VAL A 22 -7.50 -43.24 30.40
CA VAL A 22 -6.51 -44.33 30.31
C VAL A 22 -6.58 -45.05 28.98
N PHE A 23 -7.79 -45.34 28.48
CA PHE A 23 -7.98 -46.22 27.31
C PHE A 23 -8.31 -45.48 26.02
N ALA A 24 -8.81 -44.24 26.09
CA ALA A 24 -9.16 -43.43 24.93
C ALA A 24 -8.74 -41.94 25.08
N PRO A 25 -7.50 -41.62 25.49
CA PRO A 25 -7.08 -40.24 25.74
C PRO A 25 -7.21 -39.34 24.51
N HIS A 26 -7.08 -39.92 23.31
CA HIS A 26 -7.25 -39.20 22.04
C HIS A 26 -8.66 -38.61 21.88
N LEU A 27 -9.72 -39.27 22.33
CA LEU A 27 -11.10 -38.74 22.25
C LEU A 27 -11.31 -37.52 23.17
N MET A 28 -10.46 -37.37 24.19
CA MET A 28 -10.54 -36.27 25.15
C MET A 28 -9.66 -35.09 24.77
N ILE A 29 -8.62 -35.30 23.94
CA ILE A 29 -7.57 -34.30 23.67
C ILE A 29 -7.56 -33.86 22.19
N VAL A 30 -7.94 -34.74 21.25
CA VAL A 30 -7.86 -34.47 19.83
C VAL A 30 -9.13 -33.79 19.33
N PRO A 31 -9.06 -32.55 18.83
CA PRO A 31 -10.25 -31.81 18.39
C PRO A 31 -10.83 -32.34 17.06
N GLY A 32 -10.10 -33.17 16.34
CA GLY A 32 -10.53 -33.81 15.09
C GLY A 32 -9.38 -34.53 14.39
N LYS A 33 -9.67 -35.25 13.30
CA LYS A 33 -8.62 -35.86 12.46
C LYS A 33 -7.71 -34.77 11.89
N VAL A 34 -6.42 -35.04 11.75
CA VAL A 34 -5.49 -34.15 11.03
C VAL A 34 -5.81 -34.08 9.52
N THR A 35 -5.17 -33.15 8.81
CA THR A 35 -5.25 -33.04 7.35
C THR A 35 -4.64 -34.28 6.67
N GLU A 36 -5.10 -34.56 5.46
CA GLU A 36 -4.61 -35.71 4.67
C GLU A 36 -3.09 -35.66 4.44
N ALA A 37 -2.52 -34.44 4.32
CA ALA A 37 -1.08 -34.25 4.15
C ALA A 37 -0.25 -34.71 5.36
N HIS A 38 -0.85 -34.80 6.55
CA HIS A 38 -0.21 -35.23 7.78
C HIS A 38 -0.76 -36.56 8.32
N ASP A 39 -1.49 -37.34 7.50
CA ASP A 39 -2.04 -38.64 7.91
C ASP A 39 -0.96 -39.62 8.39
N GLU A 40 0.25 -39.55 7.82
CA GLU A 40 1.39 -40.39 8.21
C GLU A 40 1.89 -40.12 9.64
N ILE A 41 1.71 -38.89 10.14
CA ILE A 41 2.12 -38.47 11.49
C ILE A 41 0.94 -38.30 12.45
N ALA A 42 -0.29 -38.65 12.03
CA ALA A 42 -1.52 -38.45 12.80
C ALA A 42 -1.51 -39.10 14.20
N LYS A 43 -0.67 -40.12 14.41
CA LYS A 43 -0.51 -40.83 15.69
C LYS A 43 0.59 -40.26 16.57
N ASP A 44 1.47 -39.44 16.02
CA ASP A 44 2.56 -38.78 16.75
C ASP A 44 2.19 -37.33 17.05
N CYS A 45 1.38 -37.14 18.10
CA CYS A 45 0.94 -35.81 18.53
C CYS A 45 2.13 -34.89 18.85
N PHE A 46 3.26 -35.47 19.31
CA PHE A 46 4.44 -34.72 19.71
C PHE A 46 5.28 -34.25 18.52
N ALA A 47 4.99 -34.71 17.31
CA ALA A 47 5.56 -34.15 16.08
C ALA A 47 5.25 -32.64 15.99
N CYS A 48 4.03 -32.24 16.37
CA CYS A 48 3.58 -30.85 16.29
C CYS A 48 3.39 -30.18 17.66
N HIS A 49 3.04 -30.93 18.71
CA HIS A 49 2.76 -30.38 20.04
C HIS A 49 3.89 -30.62 21.05
N THR A 50 4.08 -29.65 21.94
CA THR A 50 4.84 -29.81 23.17
C THR A 50 3.84 -29.93 24.33
N PRO A 51 4.03 -30.87 25.29
CA PRO A 51 3.14 -31.01 26.43
C PRO A 51 2.86 -29.66 27.12
N PHE A 52 1.57 -29.36 27.35
CA PHE A 52 1.06 -28.13 28.00
C PHE A 52 1.32 -26.80 27.28
N LEU A 53 2.19 -26.77 26.27
CA LEU A 53 2.56 -25.55 25.53
C LEU A 53 1.89 -25.45 24.16
N GLY A 54 1.27 -26.54 23.68
CA GLY A 54 0.60 -26.56 22.38
C GLY A 54 1.58 -26.74 21.23
N SER A 55 1.18 -26.33 20.02
CA SER A 55 2.05 -26.37 18.86
C SER A 55 3.01 -25.19 18.86
N SER A 56 4.23 -25.40 18.33
CA SER A 56 5.20 -24.33 18.14
C SER A 56 5.62 -24.23 16.67
N PRO A 57 5.90 -23.02 16.16
CA PRO A 57 6.39 -22.82 14.80
C PRO A 57 7.66 -23.62 14.52
N ALA A 58 8.55 -23.74 15.50
CA ALA A 58 9.79 -24.50 15.39
C ALA A 58 9.57 -25.97 14.99
N LYS A 59 8.51 -26.61 15.50
CA LYS A 59 8.15 -27.99 15.13
C LYS A 59 7.69 -28.07 13.67
N CYS A 60 6.87 -27.12 13.22
CA CYS A 60 6.45 -27.02 11.82
C CYS A 60 7.65 -26.86 10.87
N ILE A 61 8.59 -25.98 11.24
CA ILE A 61 9.74 -25.59 10.41
C ILE A 61 10.77 -26.72 10.24
N THR A 62 10.72 -27.77 11.08
CA THR A 62 11.57 -28.97 10.91
C THR A 62 11.37 -29.64 9.54
N CYS A 63 10.13 -29.64 9.05
CA CYS A 63 9.76 -30.15 7.73
C CYS A 63 9.46 -29.01 6.74
N HIS A 64 8.86 -27.91 7.21
CA HIS A 64 8.45 -26.76 6.40
C HIS A 64 9.41 -25.58 6.57
N LYS A 65 10.61 -25.69 6.00
CA LYS A 65 11.59 -24.59 6.04
C LYS A 65 10.98 -23.30 5.46
N VAL A 66 10.95 -22.23 6.24
CA VAL A 66 10.33 -20.94 5.87
C VAL A 66 10.81 -20.43 4.51
N ALA A 67 12.11 -20.55 4.22
CA ALA A 67 12.72 -20.14 2.95
C ALA A 67 12.26 -20.95 1.73
N GLU A 68 11.69 -22.14 1.94
CA GLU A 68 11.29 -23.07 0.88
C GLU A 68 9.76 -23.23 0.76
N ILE A 69 8.99 -22.66 1.69
CA ILE A 69 7.52 -22.73 1.67
C ILE A 69 7.00 -22.17 0.35
N GLY A 70 6.20 -22.99 -0.35
CA GLY A 70 5.63 -22.65 -1.66
C GLY A 70 6.61 -22.69 -2.83
N LEU A 71 7.88 -23.03 -2.59
CA LEU A 71 8.90 -23.26 -3.61
C LEU A 71 9.21 -24.75 -3.76
N LYS A 72 9.27 -25.48 -2.65
CA LYS A 72 9.56 -26.92 -2.61
C LYS A 72 8.58 -27.66 -1.70
N THR A 73 8.40 -28.94 -1.96
CA THR A 73 7.74 -29.87 -1.04
C THR A 73 8.66 -30.18 0.14
N THR A 74 8.13 -30.79 1.20
CA THR A 74 8.91 -31.27 2.35
C THR A 74 9.98 -32.31 1.96
N LYS A 75 9.86 -32.92 0.78
CA LYS A 75 10.84 -33.85 0.19
C LYS A 75 11.87 -33.15 -0.71
N GLY A 76 11.88 -31.82 -0.75
CA GLY A 76 12.80 -31.01 -1.55
C GLY A 76 12.48 -30.97 -3.04
N LEU A 77 11.36 -31.52 -3.47
CA LEU A 77 10.94 -31.48 -4.88
C LEU A 77 10.40 -30.09 -5.21
N PRO A 78 10.80 -29.47 -6.34
CA PRO A 78 10.30 -28.17 -6.72
C PRO A 78 8.80 -28.21 -7.01
N ILE A 79 8.07 -27.22 -6.52
CA ILE A 79 6.66 -27.01 -6.87
C ILE A 79 6.65 -26.14 -8.14
N ALA A 80 5.98 -26.61 -9.19
CA ALA A 80 5.99 -25.95 -10.48
C ALA A 80 5.38 -24.52 -10.40
N ARG A 81 6.27 -23.51 -10.54
CA ARG A 81 6.17 -22.10 -10.96
C ARG A 81 4.88 -21.27 -10.94
N GLU A 82 3.76 -21.73 -10.41
CA GLU A 82 2.58 -20.91 -10.18
C GLU A 82 2.44 -20.66 -8.69
N LYS A 83 2.99 -19.54 -8.23
CA LYS A 83 2.44 -18.64 -7.19
C LYS A 83 3.54 -17.71 -6.71
N LYS A 84 3.63 -16.54 -7.35
CA LYS A 84 4.40 -15.39 -6.83
C LYS A 84 3.97 -14.98 -5.41
N ASN A 85 2.83 -15.47 -4.93
CA ASN A 85 2.14 -14.95 -3.75
C ASN A 85 2.32 -15.80 -2.48
N VAL A 86 3.34 -16.67 -2.42
CA VAL A 86 3.66 -17.47 -1.20
C VAL A 86 4.99 -17.07 -0.57
N ALA A 87 5.77 -16.21 -1.24
CA ALA A 87 7.04 -15.70 -0.74
C ALA A 87 6.90 -14.81 0.52
N PHE A 88 5.69 -14.33 0.84
CA PHE A 88 5.44 -13.49 2.01
C PHE A 88 5.84 -14.18 3.32
N HIS A 89 5.77 -15.52 3.40
CA HIS A 89 6.18 -16.29 4.60
C HIS A 89 7.62 -15.98 5.03
N GLN A 90 8.48 -15.60 4.08
CA GLN A 90 9.89 -15.30 4.36
C GLN A 90 10.11 -13.94 5.03
N LYS A 91 9.07 -13.11 5.08
CA LYS A 91 9.16 -11.69 5.46
C LYS A 91 8.06 -11.28 6.45
N LEU A 92 7.50 -12.24 7.17
CA LEU A 92 6.59 -11.98 8.27
C LEU A 92 7.34 -11.37 9.47
N ILE A 93 6.62 -10.65 10.32
CA ILE A 93 7.13 -10.13 11.60
C ILE A 93 7.44 -11.28 12.56
N GLU A 94 6.57 -12.28 12.59
CA GLU A 94 6.67 -13.45 13.45
C GLU A 94 6.26 -14.72 12.71
N ASP A 95 6.86 -15.84 13.08
CA ASP A 95 6.45 -17.15 12.62
C ASP A 95 5.27 -17.62 13.50
N ASP A 96 4.04 -17.57 12.98
CA ASP A 96 2.89 -18.23 13.60
C ASP A 96 2.06 -18.94 12.52
N CYS A 97 2.35 -20.22 12.34
CA CYS A 97 1.68 -21.03 11.32
C CYS A 97 0.19 -21.22 11.63
N VAL A 98 -0.16 -21.37 12.91
CA VAL A 98 -1.53 -21.74 13.34
C VAL A 98 -2.46 -20.53 13.48
N ALA A 99 -1.92 -19.31 13.42
CA ALA A 99 -2.72 -18.12 13.22
C ALA A 99 -3.59 -18.23 11.95
N CYS A 100 -3.03 -18.81 10.88
CA CYS A 100 -3.66 -18.84 9.55
C CYS A 100 -4.01 -20.25 9.08
N HIS A 101 -3.21 -21.24 9.46
CA HIS A 101 -3.42 -22.63 9.09
C HIS A 101 -4.05 -23.41 10.23
N SER A 102 -4.76 -24.48 9.88
CA SER A 102 -5.22 -25.46 10.85
C SER A 102 -4.87 -26.84 10.32
N ASP A 103 -4.29 -27.65 11.18
CA ASP A 103 -3.99 -29.04 10.84
C ASP A 103 -5.14 -29.98 11.20
N HIS A 104 -6.01 -29.62 12.15
CA HIS A 104 -7.16 -30.43 12.48
C HIS A 104 -8.33 -30.09 11.57
N LYS A 105 -8.79 -31.10 10.82
CA LYS A 105 -9.91 -30.98 9.89
C LYS A 105 -11.16 -30.48 10.62
N GLY A 106 -11.71 -29.36 10.14
CA GLY A 106 -12.91 -28.74 10.70
C GLY A 106 -12.66 -27.81 11.88
N VAL A 107 -11.42 -27.71 12.38
CA VAL A 107 -11.03 -26.68 13.35
C VAL A 107 -10.66 -25.42 12.58
N GLN A 108 -11.36 -24.32 12.82
CA GLN A 108 -11.01 -23.04 12.21
C GLN A 108 -9.68 -22.53 12.77
N ALA A 109 -8.86 -21.95 11.89
CA ALA A 109 -7.69 -21.21 12.32
C ALA A 109 -8.09 -20.03 13.21
N PHE A 110 -7.19 -19.59 14.07
CA PHE A 110 -7.45 -18.49 15.01
C PHE A 110 -7.82 -17.18 14.29
N ARG A 111 -7.22 -16.96 13.11
CA ARG A 111 -7.55 -15.86 12.20
C ARG A 111 -7.75 -16.45 10.80
N PRO A 112 -8.98 -16.84 10.41
CA PRO A 112 -9.24 -17.26 9.05
C PRO A 112 -9.01 -16.04 8.13
N ILE A 113 -7.84 -15.98 7.50
CA ILE A 113 -7.48 -14.87 6.62
C ILE A 113 -8.30 -15.00 5.35
N GLY A 114 -9.37 -14.21 5.24
CA GLY A 114 -10.13 -14.06 3.99
C GLY A 114 -9.40 -13.16 2.97
N GLN A 115 -8.56 -12.24 3.46
CA GLN A 115 -7.75 -11.31 2.67
C GLN A 115 -6.41 -11.05 3.37
N PHE A 116 -5.32 -11.06 2.59
CA PHE A 116 -3.97 -10.81 3.09
C PHE A 116 -3.82 -9.40 3.71
N SER A 117 -3.07 -9.29 4.82
CA SER A 117 -2.78 -8.02 5.49
C SER A 117 -1.29 -7.69 5.46
N HIS A 118 -0.94 -6.52 4.92
CA HIS A 118 0.44 -6.02 4.87
C HIS A 118 1.04 -5.74 6.25
N THR A 119 0.20 -5.52 7.28
CA THR A 119 0.65 -5.29 8.66
C THR A 119 1.40 -6.48 9.27
N LEU A 120 1.27 -7.67 8.68
CA LEU A 120 1.97 -8.87 9.11
C LEU A 120 3.41 -8.94 8.57
N LEU A 121 3.78 -8.09 7.62
CA LEU A 121 5.11 -8.02 7.02
C LEU A 121 6.04 -7.15 7.87
N GLN A 122 7.34 -7.42 7.76
CA GLN A 122 8.37 -6.55 8.34
C GLN A 122 8.17 -5.08 7.90
N PRO A 123 8.26 -4.09 8.82
CA PRO A 123 7.91 -2.70 8.52
C PRO A 123 8.57 -2.13 7.26
N GLY A 124 9.87 -2.39 7.05
CA GLY A 124 10.59 -1.88 5.88
C GLY A 124 10.12 -2.44 4.53
N LEU A 125 9.44 -3.58 4.50
CA LEU A 125 8.90 -4.18 3.28
C LEU A 125 7.49 -3.69 2.95
N GLN A 126 6.75 -3.17 3.94
CA GLN A 126 5.37 -2.75 3.76
C GLN A 126 5.21 -1.61 2.73
N GLU A 127 6.26 -0.83 2.52
CA GLU A 127 6.31 0.24 1.53
C GLU A 127 6.93 -0.22 0.19
N GLN A 128 7.52 -1.41 0.11
CA GLN A 128 8.18 -1.91 -1.11
C GLN A 128 7.19 -2.71 -1.96
N CYS A 129 6.19 -2.03 -2.51
CA CYS A 129 5.07 -2.68 -3.21
C CYS A 129 5.54 -3.52 -4.42
N ASP A 130 6.52 -3.02 -5.16
CA ASP A 130 7.10 -3.59 -6.38
C ASP A 130 7.84 -4.92 -6.15
N SER A 131 8.28 -5.18 -4.91
CA SER A 131 8.93 -6.44 -4.54
C SER A 131 8.01 -7.66 -4.71
N CYS A 132 6.68 -7.46 -4.64
CA CYS A 132 5.67 -8.50 -4.73
C CYS A 132 4.60 -8.21 -5.80
N HIS A 133 4.13 -6.97 -5.88
CA HIS A 133 3.10 -6.54 -6.83
C HIS A 133 3.73 -6.00 -8.10
N SER A 134 3.17 -6.36 -9.25
CA SER A 134 3.57 -5.77 -10.53
C SER A 134 2.85 -4.44 -10.71
N GLY A 135 3.60 -3.41 -11.10
CA GLY A 135 3.03 -2.09 -11.39
C GLY A 135 2.07 -2.12 -12.58
N PRO A 136 1.06 -1.23 -12.60
CA PRO A 136 0.25 -0.98 -13.78
C PRO A 136 1.10 -0.52 -14.97
N GLY A 137 0.72 -0.89 -16.19
CA GLY A 137 1.44 -0.52 -17.42
C GLY A 137 0.90 0.72 -18.14
N ASP A 138 0.16 1.58 -17.43
CA ASP A 138 -0.39 2.81 -18.01
C ASP A 138 0.65 3.95 -18.08
N ALA A 139 0.31 5.00 -18.82
CA ALA A 139 1.21 6.11 -19.11
C ALA A 139 1.71 6.84 -17.85
N LEU A 140 0.90 6.92 -16.78
CA LEU A 140 1.31 7.58 -15.54
C LEU A 140 2.37 6.75 -14.81
N HIS A 141 2.07 5.47 -14.56
CA HIS A 141 2.97 4.57 -13.83
C HIS A 141 4.29 4.32 -14.58
N LEU A 142 4.31 4.41 -15.91
CA LEU A 142 5.53 4.31 -16.71
C LEU A 142 6.43 5.55 -16.63
N LYS A 143 5.91 6.69 -16.15
CA LYS A 143 6.63 7.97 -16.06
C LYS A 143 7.02 8.35 -14.64
N ILE A 144 6.36 7.77 -13.63
CA ILE A 144 6.70 8.00 -12.23
C ILE A 144 7.90 7.11 -11.86
N GLU A 145 9.03 7.73 -11.58
CA GLU A 145 10.15 7.10 -10.88
C GLU A 145 9.90 7.28 -9.38
N GLY A 146 9.39 6.24 -8.71
CA GLY A 146 8.96 6.41 -7.33
C GLY A 146 8.30 5.20 -6.70
N ASN A 147 7.97 5.34 -5.42
CA ASN A 147 7.29 4.33 -4.64
C ASN A 147 5.77 4.47 -4.81
N CYS A 148 5.06 3.37 -5.04
CA CYS A 148 3.60 3.36 -5.14
C CYS A 148 2.91 4.00 -3.92
N ALA A 149 3.52 3.91 -2.74
CA ALA A 149 3.05 4.51 -1.49
C ALA A 149 3.02 6.05 -1.51
N GLN A 150 3.62 6.69 -2.51
CA GLN A 150 3.50 8.14 -2.72
C GLN A 150 2.09 8.55 -3.15
N CYS A 151 1.36 7.65 -3.80
CA CYS A 151 0.01 7.93 -4.30
C CYS A 151 -1.07 7.00 -3.74
N HIS A 152 -0.72 5.78 -3.38
CA HIS A 152 -1.65 4.75 -2.93
C HIS A 152 -1.42 4.39 -1.47
N THR A 153 -2.48 3.88 -0.82
CA THR A 153 -2.41 3.41 0.57
C THR A 153 -2.60 1.90 0.65
N GLN A 154 -2.18 1.30 1.76
CA GLN A 154 -2.39 -0.13 2.00
C GLN A 154 -3.87 -0.48 2.25
N GLN A 155 -4.67 0.50 2.66
CA GLN A 155 -6.10 0.35 2.95
C GLN A 155 -6.95 0.46 1.69
N ALA A 156 -6.58 1.36 0.77
CA ALA A 156 -7.29 1.57 -0.48
C ALA A 156 -6.33 2.04 -1.59
N TRP A 157 -6.47 1.44 -2.78
CA TRP A 157 -5.75 1.84 -3.97
C TRP A 157 -6.38 3.04 -4.68
N LEU A 158 -7.70 3.19 -4.55
CA LEU A 158 -8.48 4.28 -5.14
C LEU A 158 -9.41 4.92 -4.10
N PRO A 159 -9.59 6.25 -4.13
CA PRO A 159 -8.85 7.20 -4.95
C PRO A 159 -7.37 7.30 -4.54
N ALA A 160 -6.49 7.51 -5.51
CA ALA A 160 -5.10 7.83 -5.23
C ALA A 160 -4.98 9.32 -4.88
N THR A 161 -4.04 9.67 -4.00
CA THR A 161 -3.78 11.06 -3.60
C THR A 161 -2.44 11.48 -4.13
N PHE A 162 -2.32 12.68 -4.71
CA PHE A 162 -1.04 13.22 -5.15
C PHE A 162 -0.87 14.64 -4.61
N GLU A 163 0.23 14.89 -3.91
CA GLU A 163 0.58 16.19 -3.34
C GLU A 163 1.09 17.14 -4.45
N HIS A 164 0.18 17.65 -5.27
CA HIS A 164 0.48 18.48 -6.45
C HIS A 164 1.10 19.83 -6.05
N GLU A 165 0.75 20.35 -4.88
CA GLU A 165 1.18 21.64 -4.32
C GLU A 165 2.71 21.77 -4.20
N LYS A 166 3.44 20.65 -4.18
CA LYS A 166 4.91 20.66 -4.18
C LYS A 166 5.49 21.15 -5.51
N TYR A 167 4.74 21.00 -6.60
CA TYR A 167 5.14 21.34 -7.95
C TYR A 167 4.39 22.56 -8.48
N PHE A 168 3.07 22.54 -8.36
CA PHE A 168 2.19 23.62 -8.77
C PHE A 168 0.97 23.65 -7.85
N ARG A 169 0.68 24.82 -7.27
CA ARG A 169 -0.42 24.99 -6.34
C ARG A 169 -1.67 25.39 -7.09
N PHE A 170 -2.72 24.61 -6.94
CA PHE A 170 -4.04 25.08 -7.30
C PHE A 170 -4.45 26.16 -6.29
N ASP A 171 -4.71 27.36 -6.78
CA ASP A 171 -5.31 28.39 -5.96
C ASP A 171 -6.79 28.03 -5.74
N ARG A 172 -7.37 28.34 -4.58
CA ARG A 172 -8.80 28.09 -4.29
C ARG A 172 -9.19 26.60 -4.46
N HIS A 173 -10.47 26.30 -4.70
CA HIS A 173 -10.97 24.94 -4.88
C HIS A 173 -10.92 24.54 -6.36
N HIS A 174 -9.86 23.83 -6.76
CA HIS A 174 -9.81 23.13 -8.05
C HIS A 174 -9.70 21.62 -7.80
N ASP A 175 -10.81 20.92 -7.96
CA ASP A 175 -10.85 19.47 -8.11
C ASP A 175 -10.90 19.18 -9.61
N THR A 176 -9.76 18.89 -10.22
CA THR A 176 -9.63 18.72 -11.68
C THR A 176 -8.91 17.43 -12.02
N ASP A 177 -9.33 16.81 -13.11
CA ASP A 177 -8.69 15.61 -13.62
C ASP A 177 -7.27 15.93 -14.10
N CYS A 178 -6.32 15.00 -13.89
CA CYS A 178 -4.93 15.19 -14.33
C CYS A 178 -4.83 15.48 -15.83
N ALA A 179 -5.74 14.88 -16.62
CA ALA A 179 -5.80 15.02 -18.08
C ALA A 179 -6.13 16.44 -18.56
N THR A 180 -6.66 17.29 -17.67
CA THR A 180 -6.89 18.72 -17.96
C THR A 180 -5.58 19.42 -18.33
N CYS A 181 -4.51 19.17 -17.57
CA CYS A 181 -3.19 19.75 -17.83
C CYS A 181 -2.28 18.77 -18.60
N HIS A 182 -2.39 17.47 -18.33
CA HIS A 182 -1.59 16.41 -18.95
C HIS A 182 -2.32 15.80 -20.15
N VAL A 183 -2.34 16.55 -21.25
CA VAL A 183 -3.05 16.19 -22.48
C VAL A 183 -2.56 14.84 -23.01
N ASN A 184 -3.49 13.99 -23.45
CA ASN A 184 -3.22 12.64 -23.94
C ASN A 184 -2.52 11.72 -22.92
N ASN A 185 -2.65 12.00 -21.61
CA ASN A 185 -1.94 11.30 -20.54
C ASN A 185 -0.41 11.38 -20.68
N ASP A 186 0.09 12.45 -21.30
CA ASP A 186 1.52 12.77 -21.25
C ASP A 186 1.82 13.52 -19.95
N TYR A 187 2.42 12.82 -18.99
CA TYR A 187 2.82 13.38 -17.71
C TYR A 187 4.23 13.97 -17.70
N ALA A 188 4.95 13.91 -18.83
CA ALA A 188 6.21 14.63 -19.01
C ALA A 188 5.98 16.07 -19.49
N GLY A 189 4.90 16.30 -20.24
CA GLY A 189 4.44 17.61 -20.65
C GLY A 189 3.25 18.09 -19.82
N TYR A 190 2.96 19.38 -19.90
CA TYR A 190 1.74 19.97 -19.35
C TYR A 190 1.30 21.15 -20.22
N THR A 191 0.05 21.58 -20.05
CA THR A 191 -0.46 22.81 -20.64
C THR A 191 -1.17 23.68 -19.61
N CYS A 192 -0.97 24.98 -19.71
CA CYS A 192 -1.72 25.99 -18.95
C CYS A 192 -2.86 26.58 -19.80
N TYR A 193 -2.95 26.21 -21.08
CA TYR A 193 -3.92 26.75 -22.02
C TYR A 193 -5.25 26.00 -21.94
N GLY A 194 -6.37 26.72 -22.00
CA GLY A 194 -7.70 26.12 -22.12
C GLY A 194 -8.44 25.80 -20.82
N CYS A 195 -7.85 26.05 -19.65
CA CYS A 195 -8.55 25.95 -18.36
C CYS A 195 -9.38 27.22 -18.08
N HIS A 196 -8.75 28.39 -18.20
CA HIS A 196 -9.39 29.71 -18.26
C HIS A 196 -8.89 30.49 -19.48
N GLU A 197 -9.20 31.79 -19.60
CA GLU A 197 -8.77 32.65 -20.71
C GLU A 197 -7.23 32.75 -20.78
N HIS A 198 -6.62 31.75 -21.38
CA HIS A 198 -5.19 31.55 -21.56
C HIS A 198 -4.93 31.19 -23.02
N SER A 199 -5.31 32.07 -23.95
CA SER A 199 -4.86 31.89 -25.33
C SER A 199 -3.36 32.21 -25.41
N ARG A 200 -2.60 31.45 -26.19
CA ARG A 200 -1.17 31.71 -26.46
C ARG A 200 -0.92 33.15 -26.89
N SER A 201 -1.81 33.71 -27.71
CA SER A 201 -1.70 35.08 -28.20
C SER A 201 -1.86 36.14 -27.11
N LYS A 202 -2.84 35.97 -26.20
CA LYS A 202 -3.07 36.93 -25.11
C LYS A 202 -1.91 36.91 -24.12
N ILE A 203 -1.49 35.72 -23.68
CA ILE A 203 -0.36 35.55 -22.76
C ILE A 203 0.92 36.18 -23.34
N ARG A 204 1.20 35.95 -24.62
CA ARG A 204 2.37 36.54 -25.30
C ARG A 204 2.32 38.07 -25.32
N ALA A 205 1.16 38.66 -25.56
CA ALA A 205 1.02 40.11 -25.61
C ALA A 205 1.36 40.73 -24.25
N GLU A 206 0.81 40.18 -23.16
CA GLU A 206 1.09 40.64 -21.79
C GLU A 206 2.56 40.50 -21.40
N HIS A 207 3.18 39.34 -21.67
CA HIS A 207 4.60 39.13 -21.37
C HIS A 207 5.51 40.08 -22.15
N VAL A 208 5.19 40.36 -23.42
CA VAL A 208 5.95 41.32 -24.24
C VAL A 208 5.78 42.75 -23.75
N GLU A 209 4.59 43.14 -23.25
CA GLU A 209 4.36 44.44 -22.61
C GLU A 209 5.30 44.62 -21.42
N GLU A 210 5.48 43.56 -20.63
CA GLU A 210 6.39 43.52 -19.47
C GLU A 210 7.85 43.17 -19.81
N GLY A 211 8.21 43.11 -21.10
CA GLY A 211 9.59 42.85 -21.54
C GLY A 211 10.11 41.43 -21.25
N ILE A 212 9.22 40.48 -21.00
CA ILE A 212 9.51 39.06 -20.76
C ILE A 212 9.36 38.30 -22.09
N TYR A 213 10.43 37.66 -22.55
CA TYR A 213 10.46 36.96 -23.85
C TYR A 213 10.73 35.46 -23.74
N ASP A 214 11.22 35.00 -22.59
CA ASP A 214 11.52 33.59 -22.29
C ASP A 214 10.59 33.12 -21.17
N TYR A 215 9.39 32.68 -21.56
CA TYR A 215 8.29 32.35 -20.62
C TYR A 215 7.60 31.01 -20.94
N GLU A 216 8.18 30.18 -21.81
CA GLU A 216 7.57 28.91 -22.23
C GLU A 216 7.48 27.91 -21.07
N ASN A 217 8.37 27.98 -20.09
CA ASN A 217 8.29 27.20 -18.85
C ASN A 217 7.50 27.97 -17.78
N CYS A 218 6.17 27.95 -17.89
CA CYS A 218 5.29 28.78 -17.05
C CYS A 218 5.57 28.65 -15.54
N VAL A 219 5.89 27.45 -15.04
CA VAL A 219 6.04 27.17 -13.61
C VAL A 219 7.31 27.75 -12.98
N ASP A 220 8.25 28.26 -13.79
CA ASP A 220 9.42 28.98 -13.27
C ASP A 220 8.98 30.29 -12.59
N CYS A 221 7.95 30.94 -13.13
CA CYS A 221 7.40 32.19 -12.57
C CYS A 221 6.01 31.99 -11.93
N HIS A 222 5.16 31.15 -12.54
CA HIS A 222 3.78 30.91 -12.10
C HIS A 222 3.63 29.57 -11.38
N ARG A 223 3.94 29.55 -10.08
CA ARG A 223 3.69 28.38 -9.21
C ARG A 223 2.27 28.32 -8.66
N SER A 224 1.49 29.38 -8.89
CA SER A 224 0.07 29.54 -8.58
C SER A 224 -0.56 30.49 -9.60
N GLY A 225 -1.87 30.70 -9.51
CA GLY A 225 -2.60 31.73 -10.28
C GLY A 225 -2.44 33.17 -9.76
N ASP A 226 -1.57 33.41 -8.77
CA ASP A 226 -1.36 34.73 -8.16
C ASP A 226 -0.34 35.57 -8.97
N GLU A 227 -0.81 36.65 -9.59
CA GLU A 227 0.02 37.58 -10.37
C GLU A 227 1.06 38.30 -9.50
N ASP A 228 0.73 38.66 -8.26
CA ASP A 228 1.64 39.33 -7.33
C ASP A 228 2.76 38.39 -6.87
N GLU A 229 2.48 37.08 -6.80
CA GLU A 229 3.50 36.07 -6.58
C GLU A 229 4.45 35.98 -7.78
N ALA A 230 3.90 35.90 -8.99
CA ALA A 230 4.70 35.82 -10.22
C ALA A 230 5.60 37.05 -10.39
N GLU A 231 5.08 38.25 -10.12
CA GLU A 231 5.85 39.48 -10.18
C GLU A 231 6.99 39.49 -9.16
N ARG A 232 6.75 39.04 -7.93
CA ARG A 232 7.81 38.92 -6.92
C ARG A 232 8.91 37.94 -7.34
N ILE A 233 8.54 36.79 -7.92
CA ILE A 233 9.50 35.80 -8.42
C ILE A 233 10.34 36.41 -9.54
N TRP A 234 9.70 37.07 -10.51
CA TRP A 234 10.38 37.75 -11.60
C TRP A 234 11.37 38.81 -11.11
N ARG A 235 10.92 39.70 -10.21
CA ARG A 235 11.74 40.78 -9.63
C ARG A 235 12.89 40.26 -8.76
N SER A 236 12.77 39.06 -8.19
CA SER A 236 13.82 38.47 -7.36
C SER A 236 15.06 38.04 -8.15
N GLY A 237 15.00 38.00 -9.49
CA GLY A 237 16.13 37.63 -10.35
C GLY A 237 16.60 36.18 -10.15
N TRP A 238 15.78 35.33 -9.53
CA TRP A 238 16.11 33.94 -9.18
C TRP A 238 16.49 33.13 -10.43
N PHE A 239 15.84 33.38 -11.56
CA PHE A 239 16.12 32.71 -12.82
C PHE A 239 16.97 33.62 -13.71
N GLY A 240 18.28 33.47 -13.60
CA GLY A 240 19.23 34.16 -14.46
C GLY A 240 19.09 33.70 -15.91
N SER A 241 18.41 34.50 -16.73
CA SER A 241 18.72 34.59 -18.16
C SER A 241 18.92 36.08 -18.51
N GLY A 242 20.14 36.38 -18.95
CA GLY A 242 20.58 37.74 -19.17
C GLY A 242 19.93 38.34 -20.41
N ASN A 243 18.79 39.01 -20.26
CA ASN A 243 18.44 40.18 -21.06
C ASN A 243 17.26 41.01 -20.51
N SER A 244 17.02 41.03 -19.20
CA SER A 244 16.00 41.92 -18.62
C SER A 244 16.55 43.35 -18.57
N ARG A 245 16.16 44.17 -19.55
CA ARG A 245 16.28 45.62 -19.44
C ARG A 245 15.38 46.08 -18.28
N PRO A 246 15.86 46.92 -17.35
CA PRO A 246 14.99 47.48 -16.31
C PRO A 246 13.86 48.25 -16.98
N LEU A 247 12.61 47.83 -16.77
CA LEU A 247 11.44 48.61 -17.13
C LEU A 247 11.31 49.78 -16.16
N ASP A 248 11.04 50.96 -16.70
CA ASP A 248 10.78 52.19 -15.96
C ASP A 248 9.39 52.08 -15.30
N THR A 249 9.38 51.65 -14.04
CA THR A 249 8.20 51.16 -13.30
C THR A 249 7.12 52.22 -13.09
N ASP A 250 7.49 53.50 -13.05
CA ASP A 250 6.56 54.60 -12.72
C ASP A 250 5.56 54.89 -13.85
N ARG A 251 5.88 54.53 -15.09
CA ARG A 251 5.00 54.77 -16.23
C ARG A 251 4.02 53.62 -16.46
N HIS A 252 4.49 52.38 -16.33
CA HIS A 252 3.69 51.16 -16.52
C HIS A 252 2.57 51.02 -15.47
N GLU A 253 2.84 51.36 -14.21
CA GLU A 253 1.83 51.27 -13.14
C GLU A 253 0.66 52.26 -13.36
N SER A 254 0.94 53.42 -13.96
CA SER A 254 -0.07 54.42 -14.32
C SER A 254 -0.94 54.05 -15.52
N GLU A 255 -0.43 53.20 -16.42
CA GLU A 255 -1.14 52.71 -17.61
C GLU A 255 -1.93 51.43 -17.30
N ARG A 256 -1.40 50.52 -16.47
CA ARG A 256 -2.11 49.34 -15.94
C ARG A 256 -3.36 49.71 -15.14
N ARG A 257 -3.27 50.69 -14.24
CA ARG A 257 -4.44 51.17 -13.45
C ARG A 257 -5.56 51.76 -14.30
N ARG A 258 -5.28 52.23 -15.53
CA ARG A 258 -6.32 52.75 -16.44
C ARG A 258 -7.02 51.68 -17.26
N ARG A 259 -6.38 50.53 -17.51
CA ARG A 259 -7.00 49.42 -18.27
C ARG A 259 -7.85 48.50 -17.39
N HIS A 260 -7.52 48.40 -16.11
CA HIS A 260 -8.22 47.53 -15.17
C HIS A 260 -9.60 48.05 -14.71
N ASP A 261 -9.94 49.30 -15.06
CA ASP A 261 -11.21 49.95 -14.74
C ASP A 261 -12.26 49.83 -15.89
N ASP A 262 -11.88 49.26 -17.04
CA ASP A 262 -12.71 49.21 -18.27
C ASP A 262 -13.19 47.79 -18.68
N ASP A 263 -12.90 46.74 -17.90
CA ASP A 263 -13.41 45.36 -18.06
C ASP A 263 -14.20 44.89 -16.82
#